data_AF-A0A524FQR6-F1
#
_entry.id   AF-A0A524FQR6-F1
#
_cell.length_a   1.000
_cell.length_b   1.000
_cell.length_c   1.000
_cell.angle_alpha   90.00
_cell.angle_beta   90.00
_cell.angle_gamma   90.00
#
_symmetry.space_group_name_H-M   'P 1'
#
loop_
_entity.id
_entity.type
_entity.pdbx_description
1 polymer ?
#
loop_
_entity_poly.entity_id
_entity_poly.type
_entity_poly.pdbx_seq_one_letter_code
_entity_poly.pdbx_strand_id
1 'polypeptide(L)'
;MRIRQVRENHNGQGNTVEFCEKCGALMLPKREEAGKPKKTLVLQCRECGHEKTVKTAPAYKVEYRIKHTPREKIVVVEEESRRMDEMTEDEKRERRKEILEYYESEDE
;
A
#
# COMPACT_ATOMS: atom_id res chain seq x y z
N MET A 1 -20.98 -3.85 -4.49
CA MET A 1 -19.63 -4.43 -4.26
C MET A 1 -19.78 -5.76 -3.52
N ARG A 2 -19.38 -6.88 -4.11
CA ARG A 2 -19.47 -8.21 -3.46
C ARG A 2 -18.19 -8.48 -2.69
N ILE A 3 -18.26 -8.36 -1.37
CA ILE A 3 -17.16 -8.72 -0.48
C ILE A 3 -17.02 -10.25 -0.53
N ARG A 4 -15.93 -10.74 -1.10
CA ARG A 4 -15.60 -12.17 -1.12
C ARG A 4 -15.28 -12.57 0.32
N GLN A 5 -16.22 -13.23 1.00
CA GLN A 5 -15.96 -13.89 2.27
C GLN A 5 -14.91 -14.98 2.06
N VAL A 6 -13.74 -14.82 2.67
CA VAL A 6 -12.69 -15.84 2.69
C VAL A 6 -13.16 -16.91 3.67
N ARG A 7 -13.45 -18.11 3.16
CA ARG A 7 -13.80 -19.27 3.97
C ARG A 7 -12.60 -19.66 4.85
N GLU A 8 -12.76 -19.58 6.16
CA GLU A 8 -11.80 -20.07 7.14
C GLU A 8 -11.92 -21.60 7.24
N ASN A 9 -10.99 -22.31 6.61
CA ASN A 9 -10.85 -23.74 6.81
C ASN A 9 -10.03 -23.97 8.08
N HIS A 10 -10.71 -24.16 9.21
CA HIS A 10 -10.12 -24.75 10.40
C HIS A 10 -10.00 -26.25 10.20
N ASN A 11 -8.85 -26.72 9.72
CA ASN A 11 -8.52 -28.13 9.81
C ASN A 11 -7.22 -28.27 10.61
N GLY A 12 -7.39 -28.57 11.90
CA GLY A 12 -6.29 -28.89 12.79
C GLY A 12 -5.77 -30.28 12.49
N GLN A 13 -4.49 -30.37 12.15
CA GLN A 13 -3.64 -31.55 12.28
C GLN A 13 -2.18 -31.06 12.30
N GLY A 14 -1.43 -31.53 13.31
CA GLY A 14 -0.17 -30.93 13.77
C GLY A 14 0.90 -30.82 12.70
N ASN A 15 1.45 -29.61 12.55
CA ASN A 15 2.61 -29.33 11.73
C ASN A 15 3.79 -29.00 12.66
N THR A 16 4.90 -29.70 12.50
CA THR A 16 6.13 -29.45 13.28
C THR A 16 6.72 -28.11 12.86
N VAL A 17 6.78 -27.17 13.81
CA VAL A 17 7.54 -25.93 13.68
C VAL A 17 9.02 -26.22 13.84
N GLU A 18 9.86 -25.66 12.96
CA GLU A 18 11.31 -25.86 12.98
C GLU A 18 12.00 -24.63 13.57
N PHE A 19 12.93 -24.86 14.49
CA PHE A 19 13.74 -23.81 15.13
C PHE A 19 15.19 -23.87 14.65
N CYS A 20 15.84 -22.72 14.64
CA CYS A 20 17.23 -22.60 14.23
C CYS A 20 18.17 -23.15 15.32
N GLU A 21 19.07 -24.06 14.93
CA GLU A 21 20.05 -24.68 15.84
C GLU A 21 21.08 -23.69 16.41
N LYS A 22 21.30 -22.55 15.74
CA LYS A 22 22.29 -21.55 16.16
C LYS A 22 21.79 -20.57 17.21
N CYS A 23 20.50 -20.21 17.14
CA CYS A 23 19.94 -19.08 17.92
C CYS A 23 18.57 -19.37 18.52
N GLY A 24 17.99 -20.55 18.28
CA GLY A 24 16.67 -20.93 18.79
C GLY A 24 15.50 -20.20 18.13
N ALA A 25 15.73 -19.27 17.20
CA ALA A 25 14.66 -18.53 16.52
C ALA A 25 13.86 -19.41 15.57
N LEU A 26 12.58 -19.08 15.39
CA LEU A 26 11.69 -19.79 14.45
C LEU A 26 12.21 -19.64 13.02
N MET A 27 12.42 -20.76 12.32
CA MET A 27 12.78 -20.73 10.91
C MET A 27 11.55 -20.47 10.05
N LEU A 28 11.70 -19.74 8.95
CA LEU A 28 10.58 -19.36 8.08
C LEU A 28 10.85 -19.79 6.63
N PRO A 29 9.82 -20.19 5.85
CA PRO A 29 10.00 -20.56 4.46
C PRO A 29 10.41 -19.35 3.60
N LYS A 30 11.54 -19.50 2.93
CA LYS A 30 12.01 -18.57 1.89
C LYS A 30 11.26 -18.89 0.60
N ARG A 31 10.52 -17.92 0.07
CA ARG A 31 9.87 -18.08 -1.24
C ARG A 31 10.96 -18.07 -2.30
N GLU A 32 11.23 -19.23 -2.91
CA GLU A 32 12.02 -19.27 -4.13
C GLU A 32 11.25 -18.56 -5.25
N GLU A 33 12.00 -17.84 -6.10
CA GLU A 33 11.47 -17.04 -7.20
C GLU A 33 10.61 -17.88 -8.15
N ALA A 34 9.60 -17.23 -8.74
CA ALA A 34 8.59 -17.87 -9.58
C ALA A 34 9.25 -18.60 -10.77
N GLY A 35 9.22 -19.94 -10.74
CA GLY A 35 9.66 -20.76 -11.87
C GLY A 35 10.40 -22.06 -11.52
N LYS A 36 10.84 -22.27 -10.27
CA LYS A 36 11.48 -23.53 -9.87
C LYS A 36 10.47 -24.59 -9.39
N PRO A 37 10.64 -25.86 -9.79
CA PRO A 37 9.74 -26.93 -9.37
C PRO A 37 9.76 -27.09 -7.84
N LYS A 38 8.58 -27.37 -7.27
CA LYS A 38 8.21 -27.56 -5.84
C LYS A 38 9.04 -28.61 -5.05
N LYS A 39 10.25 -28.97 -5.46
CA LYS A 39 11.02 -30.08 -4.88
C LYS A 39 11.97 -29.68 -3.75
N THR A 40 12.41 -28.42 -3.68
CA THR A 40 13.33 -27.95 -2.64
C THR A 40 12.73 -26.74 -1.95
N LEU A 41 12.33 -26.91 -0.68
CA LEU A 41 11.87 -25.81 0.14
C LEU A 41 13.00 -25.41 1.07
N VAL A 42 13.34 -24.13 1.09
CA VAL A 42 14.39 -23.59 1.94
C VAL A 42 13.74 -22.84 3.08
N LEU A 43 14.09 -23.20 4.32
CA LEU A 43 13.78 -22.41 5.50
C LEU A 43 14.97 -21.51 5.81
N GLN A 44 14.71 -20.27 6.18
CA GLN A 44 15.73 -19.30 6.57
C GLN A 44 15.41 -18.74 7.96
N CYS A 45 16.44 -18.63 8.79
CA CYS A 45 16.38 -17.95 10.07
C CYS A 45 16.52 -16.43 9.86
N ARG A 46 15.65 -15.63 10.48
CA ARG A 46 15.70 -14.17 10.39
C ARG A 46 16.76 -13.52 11.26
N GLU A 47 17.10 -14.15 12.39
CA GLU A 47 18.05 -13.60 13.36
C GLU A 47 19.50 -13.79 12.88
N CYS A 48 19.86 -15.00 12.42
CA CYS A 48 21.25 -15.34 12.07
C CYS A 48 21.46 -15.70 10.59
N GLY A 49 20.41 -15.72 9.77
CA GLY A 49 20.51 -16.01 8.33
C GLY A 49 20.74 -17.49 7.97
N HIS A 50 20.78 -18.41 8.93
CA HIS A 50 20.97 -19.84 8.66
C HIS A 50 19.86 -20.41 7.75
N GLU A 51 20.25 -21.18 6.73
CA GLU A 51 19.33 -21.80 5.78
C GLU A 51 19.32 -23.33 5.94
N LYS A 52 18.12 -23.93 5.90
CA LYS A 52 17.89 -25.38 6.01
C LYS A 52 16.99 -25.84 4.89
N THR A 53 17.42 -26.84 4.13
CA THR A 53 16.62 -27.43 3.04
C THR A 53 15.71 -28.52 3.61
N VAL A 54 14.41 -28.44 3.32
CA VAL A 54 13.41 -29.42 3.77
C VAL A 54 12.72 -30.06 2.57
N LYS A 55 12.50 -31.37 2.66
CA LYS A 55 11.82 -32.18 1.63
C LYS A 55 10.30 -32.03 1.68
N THR A 56 9.77 -31.70 2.87
CA THR A 56 8.34 -31.55 3.12
C THR A 56 8.03 -30.10 3.45
N ALA A 57 6.97 -29.56 2.84
CA ALA A 57 6.55 -28.19 3.11
C ALA A 57 6.00 -28.07 4.54
N PRO A 58 6.51 -27.13 5.36
CA PRO A 58 5.81 -26.80 6.58
C PRO A 58 4.47 -26.14 6.23
N ALA A 59 3.38 -26.65 6.79
CA ALA A 59 2.04 -26.12 6.52
C ALA A 59 1.64 -24.94 7.43
N TYR A 60 2.60 -24.33 8.15
CA TYR A 60 2.36 -23.05 8.85
C TYR A 60 2.46 -21.88 7.86
N LYS A 61 1.56 -20.91 8.00
CA LYS A 61 1.53 -19.67 7.22
C LYS A 61 2.00 -18.52 8.09
N VAL A 62 2.81 -17.64 7.51
CA VAL A 62 3.22 -16.40 8.18
C VAL A 62 2.18 -15.32 7.88
N GLU A 63 1.42 -14.92 8.90
CA GLU A 63 0.43 -13.85 8.81
C GLU A 63 0.94 -12.59 9.53
N TYR A 64 0.92 -11.45 8.85
CA TYR A 64 1.23 -10.14 9.45
C TYR A 64 -0.07 -9.37 9.64
N ARG A 65 -0.42 -9.06 10.89
CA ARG A 65 -1.48 -8.10 11.20
C ARG A 65 -0.86 -6.71 11.31
N ILE A 66 -0.84 -5.99 10.19
CA ILE A 66 -0.37 -4.60 10.16
C ILE A 66 -1.52 -3.72 10.69
N LYS A 67 -1.35 -3.14 11.89
CA LYS A 67 -2.27 -2.13 12.42
C LYS A 67 -1.91 -0.78 11.80
N HIS A 68 -2.75 -0.26 10.91
CA HIS A 68 -2.60 1.11 10.45
C HIS A 68 -3.04 2.06 11.57
N THR A 69 -2.11 2.83 12.12
CA THR A 69 -2.44 4.00 12.93
C THR A 69 -2.80 5.16 11.99
N PRO A 70 -3.74 6.04 12.34
CA PRO A 70 -3.98 7.25 11.57
C PRO A 70 -2.67 8.04 11.52
N ARG A 71 -2.06 8.14 10.34
CA ARG A 71 -1.03 9.15 10.08
C ARG A 71 -1.76 10.49 9.90
N GLU A 72 -1.16 11.55 10.40
CA GLU A 72 -1.71 12.90 10.57
C GLU A 72 -2.73 13.32 9.49
N LYS A 73 -3.88 13.86 9.92
CA LYS A 73 -4.98 14.29 9.03
C LYS A 73 -4.70 15.71 8.52
N ILE A 74 -4.92 15.93 7.22
CA ILE A 74 -4.87 17.27 6.61
C ILE A 74 -6.19 17.99 6.95
N VAL A 75 -6.09 19.17 7.57
CA VAL A 75 -7.26 20.01 7.88
C VAL A 75 -7.58 20.86 6.65
N VAL A 76 -8.77 20.67 6.07
CA VAL A 76 -9.31 21.57 5.05
C VAL A 76 -10.00 22.71 5.79
N VAL A 77 -9.45 23.92 5.67
CA VAL A 77 -10.10 25.15 6.16
C VAL A 77 -10.81 25.77 4.97
N GLU A 78 -12.13 25.91 5.07
CA GLU A 78 -12.90 26.73 4.13
C GLU A 78 -12.55 28.18 4.42
N GLU A 79 -11.75 28.80 3.55
CA GLU A 79 -11.60 30.26 3.57
C GLU A 79 -12.98 30.83 3.22
N GLU A 80 -13.59 31.57 4.16
CA GLU A 80 -14.79 32.34 3.87
C GLU A 80 -14.45 33.18 2.66
N SER A 81 -15.06 32.82 1.52
CA SER A 81 -14.70 33.33 0.22
C SER A 81 -14.52 34.83 0.35
N ARG A 82 -13.31 35.33 0.03
CA ARG A 82 -13.13 36.75 -0.25
C ARG A 82 -14.30 37.10 -1.13
N ARG A 83 -15.26 37.87 -0.61
CA ARG A 83 -16.45 38.26 -1.34
C ARG A 83 -15.91 38.89 -2.60
N MET A 84 -15.99 38.18 -3.72
CA MET A 84 -15.92 38.85 -5.01
C MET A 84 -17.16 39.72 -4.96
N ASP A 85 -16.97 41.02 -4.74
CA ASP A 85 -18.03 41.97 -4.98
C ASP A 85 -18.61 41.62 -6.35
N GLU A 86 -19.92 41.34 -6.41
CA GLU A 86 -20.60 40.98 -7.64
C GLU A 86 -20.50 42.18 -8.59
N MET A 87 -19.48 42.15 -9.47
CA MET A 87 -19.33 43.18 -10.50
C MET A 87 -20.56 43.16 -11.39
N THR A 88 -21.02 44.34 -11.80
CA THR A 88 -22.14 44.45 -12.74
C THR A 88 -21.77 43.81 -14.08
N GLU A 89 -22.79 43.37 -14.84
CA GLU A 89 -22.57 42.72 -16.13
C GLU A 89 -21.83 43.61 -17.14
N ASP A 90 -22.00 44.94 -17.04
CA ASP A 90 -21.29 45.89 -17.89
C ASP A 90 -19.80 46.02 -17.49
N GLU A 91 -19.47 46.05 -16.20
CA GLU A 91 -18.08 46.05 -15.73
C GLU A 91 -17.34 44.74 -16.11
N LYS A 92 -18.03 43.60 -16.05
CA LYS A 92 -17.47 42.31 -16.51
C LYS A 92 -17.21 42.32 -18.01
N ARG A 93 -18.09 42.94 -18.81
CA ARG A 93 -17.94 43.05 -20.27
C ARG A 93 -16.72 43.89 -20.62
N GLU A 94 -16.55 45.05 -19.97
CA GLU A 94 -15.41 45.92 -20.19
C GLU A 94 -14.10 45.25 -19.78
N ARG A 95 -14.05 44.60 -18.61
CA ARG A 95 -12.86 43.84 -18.18
C ARG A 95 -12.50 42.73 -19.16
N ARG A 96 -13.48 42.01 -19.68
CA ARG A 96 -13.25 40.95 -20.67
C ARG A 96 -12.73 41.51 -22.00
N LYS A 97 -13.19 42.69 -22.39
CA LYS A 97 -12.74 43.39 -23.60
C LYS A 97 -11.30 43.87 -23.45
N GLU A 98 -10.96 44.49 -22.32
CA GLU A 98 -9.60 44.93 -21.99
C GLU A 98 -8.59 43.78 -22.02
N ILE A 99 -8.95 42.63 -21.43
CA ILE A 99 -8.11 41.43 -21.47
C ILE A 99 -7.86 40.96 -22.91
N LEU A 100 -8.89 40.99 -23.77
CA LEU A 100 -8.76 40.55 -25.16
C LEU A 100 -7.88 41.49 -25.98
N GLU A 101 -8.04 42.81 -25.81
CA GLU A 101 -7.23 43.83 -26.47
C GLU A 101 -5.74 43.72 -26.10
N TYR A 102 -5.43 43.42 -24.83
CA TYR A 102 -4.07 43.17 -24.39
C TYR A 102 -3.41 42.03 -25.18
N TYR A 103 -4.08 40.88 -25.30
CA TYR A 103 -3.55 39.73 -26.05
C TYR A 103 -3.46 40.01 -27.56
N GLU A 104 -4.45 40.70 -28.14
CA GLU A 104 -4.40 41.10 -29.55
C GLU A 104 -3.26 42.10 -29.84
N SER A 105 -2.89 42.94 -28.86
CA SER A 105 -1.76 43.87 -28.97
C SER A 105 -0.39 43.25 -28.68
N GLU A 106 -0.32 42.18 -27.89
CA GLU A 106 0.93 41.46 -27.62
C GLU A 106 1.32 40.50 -28.77
N ASP A 107 0.33 40.05 -29.54
CA ASP A 107 0.52 39.15 -30.69
C ASP A 107 0.88 39.90 -32.00
N GLU A 108 0.99 41.24 -31.97
CA GLU A 108 1.47 42.13 -33.07
C GLU A 108 2.91 42.61 -32.84
#